data_AF-A0A9J6G9I6-F1
#
_entry.id   AF-A0A9J6G9I6-F1
#
_cell.length_a   1.000
_cell.length_b   1.000
_cell.length_c   1.000
_cell.angle_alpha   90.00
_cell.angle_beta   90.00
_cell.angle_gamma   90.00
#
_symmetry.space_group_name_H-M   'P 1'
#
loop_
_entity.id
_entity.type
_entity.pdbx_description
1 polymer ?
#
loop_
_entity_poly.entity_id
_entity_poly.type
_entity_poly.pdbx_seq_one_letter_code
_entity_poly.pdbx_strand_id
1 'polypeptide(L)'
;MGEKSLTDSSDVCELHFSPESVKRDYAHVINGREVRVARVRPMLAAGAVPSDRRKLTAAPEHATGIDQPAFQTVYPNTIHERAS
;
A
#
# COMPACT_ATOMS: atom_id res chain seq x y z
N MET A 1 -31.29 -7.88 3.50
CA MET A 1 -30.07 -7.22 2.98
C MET A 1 -28.93 -8.17 3.33
N GLY A 2 -28.43 -8.93 2.35
CA GLY A 2 -27.52 -10.05 2.62
C GLY A 2 -26.07 -9.59 2.75
N GLU A 3 -25.41 -9.96 3.83
CA GLU A 3 -23.95 -9.84 3.95
C GLU A 3 -23.32 -10.75 2.90
N LYS A 4 -22.63 -10.16 1.91
CA LYS A 4 -21.81 -10.93 0.97
C LYS A 4 -20.56 -11.39 1.70
N SER A 5 -20.34 -12.71 1.77
CA SER A 5 -19.09 -13.27 2.29
C SER A 5 -17.93 -12.86 1.39
N LEU A 6 -16.79 -12.52 1.99
CA LEU A 6 -15.55 -12.35 1.25
C LEU A 6 -15.12 -13.67 0.63
N THR A 7 -14.64 -13.58 -0.60
CA THR A 7 -14.00 -14.67 -1.34
C THR A 7 -12.51 -14.38 -1.50
N ASP A 8 -11.73 -15.35 -1.96
CA ASP A 8 -10.29 -15.18 -2.22
C ASP A 8 -9.97 -14.11 -3.27
N SER A 9 -10.95 -13.74 -4.10
CA SER A 9 -10.84 -12.66 -5.10
C SER A 9 -11.38 -11.32 -4.60
N SER A 10 -11.77 -11.21 -3.33
CA SER A 10 -12.28 -9.98 -2.75
C SER A 10 -11.14 -9.09 -2.28
N ASP A 11 -11.17 -7.83 -2.69
CA ASP A 11 -10.22 -6.82 -2.21
C ASP A 11 -10.77 -6.05 -1.01
N VAL A 12 -9.88 -5.68 -0.10
CA VAL A 12 -10.18 -4.89 1.11
C VAL A 12 -9.28 -3.67 1.14
N CYS A 13 -9.84 -2.49 1.42
CA CYS A 13 -9.04 -1.26 1.48
C CYS A 13 -8.21 -1.16 2.78
N GLU A 14 -7.16 -0.35 2.75
CA GLU A 14 -6.20 -0.23 3.88
C GLU A 14 -6.82 0.30 5.17
N LEU A 15 -7.99 0.95 5.12
CA LEU A 15 -8.70 1.51 6.29
C LEU A 15 -9.13 0.44 7.29
N HIS A 16 -9.19 -0.82 6.87
CA HIS A 16 -9.54 -1.94 7.74
C HIS A 16 -8.37 -2.48 8.54
N PHE A 17 -7.14 -2.01 8.29
CA PHE A 17 -5.93 -2.47 8.93
C PHE A 17 -5.37 -1.41 9.88
N SER A 18 -4.64 -1.84 10.92
CA SER A 18 -3.90 -0.89 11.75
C SER A 18 -2.85 -0.17 10.88
N PRO A 19 -2.69 1.17 11.00
CA PRO A 19 -1.72 1.91 10.21
C PRO A 19 -0.28 1.36 10.30
N GLU A 20 0.09 0.78 11.44
CA GLU A 20 1.41 0.16 11.67
C GLU A 20 1.63 -1.12 10.85
N SER A 21 0.55 -1.78 10.44
CA SER A 21 0.59 -2.96 9.58
C SER A 21 0.65 -2.60 8.09
N VAL A 22 0.47 -1.33 7.72
CA VAL A 22 0.56 -0.83 6.35
C VAL A 22 1.96 -0.25 6.10
N LYS A 23 2.81 -1.03 5.46
CA LYS A 23 4.19 -0.66 5.10
C LYS A 23 4.19 0.27 3.89
N ARG A 24 4.50 1.55 4.12
CA ARG A 24 4.65 2.57 3.07
C ARG A 24 6.10 2.78 2.63
N ASP A 25 7.03 2.21 3.35
CA ASP A 25 8.47 2.31 3.08
C ASP A 25 9.18 0.99 3.44
N TYR A 26 10.43 0.85 3.01
CA TYR A 26 11.28 -0.29 3.32
C TYR A 26 12.70 0.14 3.66
N ALA A 27 13.37 -0.68 4.47
CA ALA A 27 14.77 -0.51 4.77
C ALA A 27 15.60 -1.02 3.59
N HIS A 28 16.53 -0.21 3.13
CA HIS A 28 17.54 -0.58 2.16
C HIS A 28 18.92 -0.20 2.70
N VAL A 29 19.94 -1.01 2.47
CA VAL A 29 21.30 -0.71 2.92
C VAL A 29 22.09 -0.18 1.72
N ILE A 30 22.48 1.09 1.78
CA ILE A 30 23.30 1.75 0.76
C ILE A 30 24.64 2.10 1.42
N ASN A 31 25.74 1.61 0.85
CA ASN A 31 27.11 1.85 1.38
C ASN A 31 27.24 1.52 2.88
N GLY A 32 26.58 0.45 3.35
CA GLY A 32 26.59 0.04 4.75
C GLY A 32 25.69 0.86 5.69
N ARG A 33 24.95 1.84 5.18
CA ARG A 33 23.99 2.63 5.97
C ARG A 33 22.55 2.25 5.61
N GLU A 34 21.74 2.00 6.62
CA GLU A 34 20.31 1.79 6.42
C GLU A 34 19.61 3.11 6.07
N VAL A 35 18.85 3.09 4.97
CA VAL A 35 17.99 4.18 4.52
C VAL A 35 16.56 3.68 4.38
N ARG A 36 15.58 4.58 4.61
CA ARG A 36 14.16 4.29 4.40
C ARG A 36 13.73 4.81 3.04
N VAL A 37 13.30 3.91 2.16
CA VAL A 37 12.85 4.24 0.80
C VAL A 37 11.34 4.12 0.74
N ALA A 38 10.66 5.17 0.28
CA ALA A 38 9.22 5.16 0.08
C ALA A 38 8.81 4.15 -1.00
N ARG A 39 7.72 3.43 -0.76
CA ARG A 39 7.10 2.54 -1.74
C ARG A 39 6.10 3.33 -2.59
N VAL A 40 6.06 3.01 -3.88
CA VAL A 40 5.01 3.53 -4.78
C VAL A 40 3.64 2.97 -4.40
N ARG A 41 3.58 1.72 -3.94
CA ARG A 41 2.37 1.08 -3.44
C ARG A 41 2.56 0.59 -2.01
N PRO A 42 1.66 0.93 -1.07
CA PRO A 42 1.65 0.36 0.27
C PRO A 42 1.54 -1.17 0.21
N MET A 43 2.15 -1.83 1.18
CA MET A 43 2.04 -3.28 1.35
C MET A 43 1.65 -3.62 2.78
N LEU A 44 0.86 -4.68 2.96
CA LEU A 44 0.59 -5.18 4.29
C LEU A 44 1.82 -5.88 4.88
N ALA A 45 1.98 -5.78 6.19
CA ALA A 45 2.90 -6.60 6.94
C ALA A 45 2.50 -8.08 6.82
N ALA A 46 3.49 -8.97 6.87
CA ALA A 46 3.22 -10.40 6.84
C ALA A 46 2.32 -10.78 8.04
N GLY A 47 1.21 -11.45 7.76
CA GLY A 47 0.23 -11.83 8.78
C GLY A 47 -0.64 -10.67 9.31
N ALA A 48 -0.62 -9.50 8.67
CA ALA A 48 -1.55 -8.43 9.02
C ALA A 48 -2.99 -8.92 8.86
N VAL A 49 -3.78 -8.74 9.92
CA VAL A 49 -5.21 -9.03 9.93
C VAL A 49 -5.98 -7.71 10.06
N PRO A 50 -7.17 -7.60 9.46
CA PRO A 50 -8.04 -6.45 9.67
C PRO A 50 -8.37 -6.26 11.16
N SER A 51 -8.28 -5.02 11.64
CA SER A 51 -8.52 -4.67 13.05
C SER A 51 -9.97 -4.98 13.46
N ASP A 52 -10.91 -4.80 12.54
CA ASP A 52 -12.33 -5.10 12.74
C ASP A 52 -12.78 -6.26 11.85
N ARG A 53 -12.72 -7.47 12.41
CA ARG A 53 -13.16 -8.72 11.77
C ARG A 53 -14.63 -8.70 11.28
N ARG A 54 -15.47 -7.77 11.79
CA ARG A 54 -16.91 -7.67 11.48
C ARG A 54 -17.25 -6.67 10.35
N LYS A 55 -16.29 -5.87 9.88
CA LYS A 55 -16.54 -4.79 8.90
C LYS A 55 -15.87 -5.03 7.55
N LEU A 56 -15.83 -6.26 7.08
CA LEU A 56 -15.36 -6.57 5.73
C LEU A 56 -16.56 -6.87 4.84
N THR A 57 -17.39 -5.86 4.62
CA THR A 57 -18.44 -5.95 3.60
C THR A 57 -17.78 -5.68 2.25
N ALA A 58 -17.98 -6.58 1.28
CA ALA A 58 -17.44 -6.43 -0.07
C ALA A 58 -17.67 -5.00 -0.61
N ALA A 59 -16.60 -4.40 -1.13
CA ALA A 59 -16.68 -3.08 -1.75
C ALA A 59 -17.69 -3.09 -2.91
N PRO A 60 -18.39 -1.98 -3.18
CA PRO A 60 -19.29 -1.90 -4.33
C PRO A 60 -18.49 -2.12 -5.62
N GLU A 61 -18.84 -3.19 -6.31
CA GLU A 61 -18.39 -3.55 -7.64
C GLU A 61 -18.68 -2.42 -8.64
N HIS A 62 -17.68 -1.63 -9.05
CA HIS A 62 -17.56 -0.80 -10.28
C HIS A 62 -16.31 0.11 -10.07
N ALA A 63 -15.23 0.06 -10.85
CA ALA A 63 -15.21 0.37 -12.27
C ALA A 63 -14.03 -0.32 -12.98
N THR A 64 -14.38 -1.12 -13.98
CA THR A 64 -13.52 -1.48 -15.10
C THR A 64 -13.04 -0.23 -15.84
N GLY A 65 -11.73 -0.13 -16.05
CA GLY A 65 -11.14 0.71 -17.09
C GLY A 65 -10.31 1.87 -16.55
N ILE A 66 -8.99 1.66 -16.44
CA ILE A 66 -8.01 2.60 -16.97
C ILE A 66 -6.88 1.77 -17.61
N ASP A 67 -6.83 1.88 -18.93
CA ASP A 67 -5.69 1.69 -19.83
C ASP A 67 -4.37 2.08 -19.15
N GLN A 68 -3.43 1.14 -19.04
CA GLN A 68 -2.07 1.44 -18.61
C GLN A 68 -1.26 1.88 -19.84
N PRO A 69 -0.98 3.18 -20.06
CA PRO A 69 0.14 3.52 -20.92
C PRO A 69 1.44 3.24 -20.17
N ALA A 70 2.32 2.55 -20.89
CA ALA A 70 3.65 2.16 -20.47
C ALA A 70 4.48 3.38 -20.01
N PHE A 71 5.25 3.15 -18.94
CA PHE A 71 6.63 3.57 -18.75
C PHE A 71 7.03 4.97 -19.26
N GLN A 72 7.24 5.92 -18.33
CA GLN A 72 8.46 6.73 -18.43
C GLN A 72 8.96 7.20 -17.07
N THR A 73 10.11 6.65 -16.72
CA THR A 73 10.97 7.03 -15.60
C THR A 73 11.44 8.46 -15.77
N VAL A 74 11.07 9.35 -14.85
CA VAL A 74 11.83 10.58 -14.57
C VAL A 74 11.84 10.77 -13.05
N TYR A 75 12.95 10.41 -12.41
CA TYR A 75 13.27 10.86 -11.06
C TYR A 75 14.11 12.13 -11.18
N PRO A 76 13.62 13.33 -10.86
CA PRO A 76 14.50 14.41 -10.47
C PRO A 76 14.92 14.19 -9.02
N ASN A 77 16.19 13.84 -8.83
CA ASN A 77 16.86 13.92 -7.54
C ASN A 77 16.65 15.32 -6.94
N THR A 78 16.15 15.40 -5.72
CA THR A 78 16.39 16.58 -4.88
C THR A 78 16.62 16.11 -3.45
N ILE A 79 17.88 15.88 -3.13
CA ILE A 79 18.37 15.83 -1.75
C ILE A 79 18.34 17.28 -1.27
N HIS A 80 17.42 17.63 -0.37
CA HIS A 80 17.52 18.88 0.36
C HIS A 80 18.60 18.73 1.44
N GLU A 81 19.85 19.04 1.09
CA GLU A 81 20.84 19.42 2.10
C GLU A 81 20.47 20.82 2.61
N ARG A 82 19.93 20.87 3.84
CA ARG A 82 19.95 22.11 4.62
C ARG A 82 21.33 22.22 5.25
N ALA A 83 22.18 23.04 4.63
CA ALA A 83 23.38 23.57 5.26
C ALA A 83 22.98 24.51 6.42
N SER A 84 23.83 24.50 7.44
CA SER A 84 23.75 25.21 8.72
C SER A 84 23.64 26.73 8.63
#